data_AF-A0A1T5MLT7-F1
#
_entry.id   AF-A0A1T5MLT7-F1
#
_cell.length_a   1.000
_cell.length_b   1.000
_cell.length_c   1.000
_cell.angle_alpha   90.00
_cell.angle_beta   90.00
_cell.angle_gamma   90.00
#
_symmetry.space_group_name_H-M   'P 1'
#
loop_
_entity.id
_entity.type
_entity.pdbx_description
1 polymer ?
#
loop_
_entity_poly.entity_id
_entity_poly.type
_entity_poly.pdbx_seq_one_letter_code
_entity_poly.pdbx_strand_id
1 'polypeptide(L)'
;MKEVYNRVTELFALVVIYIVGLVFFRFLMFLGTVDTVWIDSVPPLILNLAIALNGLVVGIGMAFIEFRIFPRMVNLPTHTFMALRFLITITTITLGIAVVHHLFVMLYFGQSFGEAYLYTLRFLETGVFWALFIYLVFLSVILNIFKVVHHHIGPNAFINYVTGKYRIPQEENRVFIFIDLKSSTSIAEQLGHVKYSRFLNTFFNDLTEIIARHQGEVYQFVGDEAVVTWRIEKDEQCLKCIQLFYDFKNKLYRNRSLYEEKFGVFPEFKASIHVGLVSASESQGRKRELVYHGDVLNTCARILELCSRLKKDLLLSEPVAQWIIDSSDYTIHPLDAIMLRGKGEYTSVFEVVSANEAKQAQAVPLP
;
A
#
# COMPACT_ATOMS: atom_id res chain seq x y z
N MET A 1 -2.64 9.96 -13.42
CA MET A 1 -1.18 10.24 -13.53
C MET A 1 -0.38 9.70 -12.35
N LYS A 2 -0.75 9.98 -11.08
CA LYS A 2 0.00 9.51 -9.89
C LYS A 2 0.08 7.97 -9.76
N GLU A 3 -0.99 7.25 -10.09
CA GLU A 3 -1.00 5.78 -10.06
C GLU A 3 -0.12 5.17 -11.18
N VAL A 4 -0.12 5.77 -12.37
CA VAL A 4 0.76 5.37 -13.48
C VAL A 4 2.22 5.64 -13.11
N TYR A 5 2.50 6.80 -12.51
CA TYR A 5 3.83 7.15 -12.03
C TYR A 5 4.35 6.14 -11.00
N ASN A 6 3.56 5.81 -9.97
CA ASN A 6 3.96 4.82 -8.96
C ASN A 6 4.25 3.45 -9.58
N ARG A 7 3.42 2.96 -10.52
CA ARG A 7 3.66 1.69 -11.21
C ARG A 7 4.95 1.71 -12.05
N VAL A 8 5.26 2.84 -12.69
CA VAL A 8 6.51 3.01 -13.45
C VAL A 8 7.73 3.01 -12.51
N THR A 9 7.64 3.68 -11.36
CA THR A 9 8.69 3.69 -10.35
C THR A 9 8.94 2.30 -9.77
N GLU A 10 7.89 1.53 -9.47
CA GLU A 10 8.02 0.16 -8.99
C GLU A 10 8.61 -0.78 -10.06
N LEU A 11 8.22 -0.63 -11.32
CA LEU A 11 8.79 -1.37 -12.44
C LEU A 11 10.29 -1.09 -12.58
N PHE A 12 10.67 0.20 -12.54
CA PHE A 12 12.07 0.60 -12.61
C PHE A 12 12.87 0.05 -11.43
N ALA A 13 12.34 0.15 -10.20
CA ALA A 13 12.98 -0.39 -9.01
C ALA A 13 13.21 -1.90 -9.13
N LEU A 14 12.23 -2.67 -9.62
CA LEU A 14 12.36 -4.11 -9.80
C LEU A 14 13.47 -4.46 -10.80
N VAL A 15 13.53 -3.78 -11.94
CA VAL A 15 14.60 -3.96 -12.94
C VAL A 15 15.97 -3.67 -12.32
N VAL A 16 16.12 -2.55 -11.61
CA VAL A 16 17.37 -2.17 -10.93
C VAL A 16 17.79 -3.23 -9.93
N ILE A 17 16.85 -3.79 -9.15
CA ILE A 17 17.14 -4.85 -8.17
C ILE A 17 17.70 -6.11 -8.85
N TYR A 18 17.16 -6.54 -10.00
CA TYR A 18 17.71 -7.71 -10.72
C TYR A 18 19.10 -7.43 -11.29
N ILE A 19 19.36 -6.21 -11.78
CA ILE A 19 20.70 -5.80 -12.26
C ILE A 19 21.71 -5.84 -11.09
N VAL A 20 21.40 -5.16 -9.98
CA VAL A 20 22.26 -5.13 -8.79
C VAL A 20 22.45 -6.54 -8.23
N GLY A 21 21.39 -7.34 -8.20
CA GLY A 21 21.42 -8.73 -7.78
C GLY A 21 22.39 -9.56 -8.61
N LEU A 22 22.43 -9.39 -9.93
CA LEU A 22 23.37 -10.14 -10.78
C LEU A 22 24.81 -9.63 -10.71
N VAL A 23 25.01 -8.33 -10.50
CA VAL A 23 26.35 -7.79 -10.17
C VAL A 23 26.86 -8.42 -8.86
N PHE A 24 26.00 -8.55 -7.85
CA PHE A 24 26.33 -9.22 -6.60
C PHE A 24 26.60 -10.73 -6.79
N PHE A 25 25.81 -11.42 -7.63
CA PHE A 25 26.09 -12.82 -8.00
C PHE A 25 27.48 -12.96 -8.61
N ARG A 26 27.88 -12.05 -9.52
CA ARG A 26 29.22 -12.08 -10.11
C ARG A 26 30.30 -11.89 -9.05
N PHE A 27 30.09 -10.98 -8.11
CA PHE A 27 30.99 -10.78 -6.97
C PHE A 27 31.13 -12.07 -6.14
N LEU A 28 30.03 -12.77 -5.83
CA LEU A 28 30.06 -14.06 -5.13
C LEU A 28 30.81 -15.15 -5.93
N MET A 29 30.54 -15.24 -7.23
CA MET A 29 31.22 -16.18 -8.14
C MET A 29 32.71 -15.86 -8.32
N PHE A 30 33.13 -14.62 -8.10
CA PHE A 30 34.55 -14.25 -8.09
C PHE A 30 35.24 -14.70 -6.79
N LEU A 31 34.52 -14.69 -5.66
CA LEU A 31 35.03 -15.15 -4.37
C LEU A 31 35.05 -16.68 -4.24
N GLY A 32 34.08 -17.37 -4.84
CA GLY A 32 34.05 -18.84 -4.90
C GLY A 32 34.95 -19.34 -6.02
N THR A 33 35.90 -20.22 -5.73
CA THR A 33 36.80 -20.88 -6.70
C THR A 33 36.04 -21.86 -7.59
N VAL A 34 35.07 -21.38 -8.37
CA VAL A 34 34.42 -22.18 -9.41
C VAL A 34 35.34 -22.10 -10.62
N ASP A 35 35.88 -23.25 -11.06
CA ASP A 35 36.73 -23.33 -12.25
C ASP A 35 35.95 -22.86 -13.48
N THR A 36 36.25 -21.63 -13.90
CA THR A 36 35.55 -20.96 -14.99
C THR A 36 36.48 -20.81 -16.20
N VAL A 37 37.00 -21.93 -16.68
CA VAL A 37 38.00 -22.00 -17.77
C VAL A 37 37.60 -21.20 -19.03
N TRP A 38 36.31 -21.04 -19.32
CA TRP A 38 35.83 -20.19 -20.43
C TRP A 38 35.66 -18.70 -20.07
N ILE A 39 35.41 -18.39 -18.80
CA ILE A 39 35.25 -17.01 -18.34
C ILE A 39 36.58 -16.26 -18.38
N ASP A 40 37.68 -16.95 -18.15
CA ASP A 40 39.03 -16.36 -18.15
C ASP A 40 39.49 -15.90 -19.55
N SER A 41 38.83 -16.38 -20.61
CA SER A 41 39.09 -15.98 -22.00
C SER A 41 38.37 -14.69 -22.42
N VAL A 42 37.40 -14.23 -21.62
CA VAL A 42 36.59 -13.03 -21.90
C VAL A 42 37.06 -11.87 -21.01
N PRO A 43 37.31 -10.67 -21.57
CA PRO A 43 37.64 -9.51 -20.76
C PRO A 43 36.61 -9.25 -19.65
N PRO A 44 37.03 -8.96 -18.40
CA PRO A 44 36.12 -8.80 -17.27
C PRO A 44 35.00 -7.77 -17.50
N LEU A 45 35.30 -6.68 -18.23
CA LEU A 45 34.32 -5.65 -18.57
C LEU A 45 33.16 -6.19 -19.42
N ILE A 46 33.47 -7.01 -20.43
CA ILE A 46 32.49 -7.57 -21.36
C ILE A 46 31.61 -8.59 -20.65
N LEU A 47 32.21 -9.42 -19.79
CA LEU A 47 31.48 -10.35 -18.95
C LEU A 47 30.52 -9.64 -17.99
N ASN A 48 31.00 -8.58 -17.31
CA ASN A 48 30.16 -7.79 -16.41
C ASN A 48 28.97 -7.14 -17.14
N LEU A 49 29.20 -6.66 -18.38
CA LEU A 49 28.14 -6.12 -19.21
C LEU A 49 27.11 -7.20 -19.60
N ALA A 50 27.55 -8.41 -19.96
CA ALA A 50 26.66 -9.52 -20.29
C ALA A 50 25.81 -9.97 -19.08
N ILE A 51 26.39 -9.93 -17.88
CA ILE A 51 25.68 -10.23 -16.62
C ILE A 51 24.68 -9.12 -16.27
N ALA A 52 25.05 -7.85 -16.40
CA ALA A 52 24.14 -6.74 -16.21
C ALA A 52 22.97 -6.77 -17.23
N LEU A 53 23.25 -7.14 -18.48
CA LEU A 53 22.25 -7.32 -19.53
C LEU A 53 21.28 -8.47 -19.21
N ASN A 54 21.78 -9.58 -18.66
CA ASN A 54 20.93 -10.64 -18.10
C ASN A 54 19.95 -10.09 -17.06
N GLY A 55 20.46 -9.27 -16.14
CA GLY A 55 19.68 -8.69 -15.05
C GLY A 55 18.60 -7.75 -15.58
N LEU A 56 18.94 -6.97 -16.61
CA LEU A 56 18.01 -6.11 -17.32
C LEU A 56 16.91 -6.91 -18.01
N VAL A 57 17.26 -7.91 -18.83
CA VAL A 57 16.29 -8.72 -19.59
C VAL A 57 15.37 -9.51 -18.68
N VAL A 58 15.94 -10.22 -17.70
CA VAL A 58 15.15 -10.97 -16.70
C VAL A 58 14.31 -10.00 -15.86
N GLY A 59 14.86 -8.87 -15.42
CA GLY A 59 14.15 -7.85 -14.66
C GLY A 59 12.95 -7.28 -15.40
N ILE A 60 13.10 -6.95 -16.70
CA ILE A 60 11.99 -6.47 -17.55
C ILE A 60 10.93 -7.56 -17.69
N GLY A 61 11.33 -8.81 -17.97
CA GLY A 61 10.40 -9.94 -18.08
C GLY A 61 9.61 -10.16 -16.80
N MET A 62 10.29 -10.16 -15.66
CA MET A 62 9.66 -10.30 -14.34
C MET A 62 8.74 -9.14 -14.01
N ALA A 63 9.12 -7.89 -14.32
CA ALA A 63 8.25 -6.74 -14.14
C ALA A 63 6.98 -6.84 -15.00
N PHE A 64 7.13 -7.20 -16.28
CA PHE A 64 6.00 -7.36 -17.18
C PHE A 64 4.99 -8.38 -16.65
N ILE A 65 5.47 -9.55 -16.20
CA ILE A 65 4.61 -10.59 -15.64
C ILE A 65 3.91 -10.09 -14.38
N GLU A 66 4.65 -9.45 -13.48
CA GLU A 66 4.15 -8.98 -12.18
C GLU A 66 3.02 -7.95 -12.34
N PHE A 67 3.15 -7.02 -13.29
CA PHE A 67 2.17 -5.94 -13.47
C PHE A 67 1.06 -6.28 -14.47
N ARG A 68 1.27 -7.24 -15.37
CA ARG A 68 0.34 -7.51 -16.47
C ARG A 68 -0.33 -8.87 -16.40
N ILE A 69 0.38 -9.91 -15.97
CA ILE A 69 -0.10 -11.29 -16.01
C ILE A 69 -0.70 -11.68 -14.65
N PHE A 70 0.08 -11.59 -13.56
CA PHE A 70 -0.39 -12.04 -12.24
C PHE A 70 -1.67 -11.36 -11.74
N PRO A 71 -1.89 -10.05 -11.93
CA PRO A 71 -3.13 -9.39 -11.47
C PRO A 71 -4.38 -9.95 -12.14
N ARG A 72 -4.27 -10.54 -13.34
CA ARG A 72 -5.40 -11.17 -14.04
C ARG A 72 -5.73 -12.56 -13.53
N MET A 73 -4.79 -13.18 -12.82
CA MET A 73 -4.91 -14.54 -12.30
C MET A 73 -5.38 -14.57 -10.85
N VAL A 74 -5.64 -13.41 -10.24
CA VAL A 74 -5.99 -13.29 -8.81
C VAL A 74 -7.26 -14.06 -8.40
N ASN A 75 -8.16 -14.32 -9.35
CA ASN A 75 -9.40 -15.05 -9.11
C ASN A 75 -9.23 -16.58 -9.16
N LEU A 76 -8.05 -17.10 -9.49
CA LEU A 76 -7.78 -18.53 -9.48
C LEU A 76 -7.68 -19.08 -8.05
N PRO A 77 -7.97 -20.38 -7.83
CA PRO A 77 -7.66 -21.03 -6.56
C PRO A 77 -6.19 -20.82 -6.18
N THR A 78 -5.92 -20.59 -4.90
CA THR A 78 -4.57 -20.20 -4.41
C THR A 78 -3.47 -21.17 -4.85
N HIS A 79 -3.72 -22.48 -4.80
CA HIS A 79 -2.75 -23.48 -5.21
C HIS A 79 -2.44 -23.39 -6.72
N THR A 80 -3.45 -23.21 -7.57
CA THR A 80 -3.30 -23.04 -9.02
C THR A 80 -2.56 -21.74 -9.34
N PHE A 81 -2.91 -20.65 -8.66
CA PHE A 81 -2.23 -19.36 -8.81
C PHE A 81 -0.74 -19.48 -8.49
N MET A 82 -0.39 -20.12 -7.36
CA MET A 82 0.99 -20.32 -6.95
C MET A 82 1.77 -21.21 -7.91
N ALA A 83 1.18 -22.32 -8.37
CA ALA A 83 1.82 -23.23 -9.32
C ALA A 83 2.09 -22.55 -10.67
N LEU A 84 1.11 -21.83 -11.23
CA LEU A 84 1.27 -21.13 -12.49
C LEU A 84 2.26 -19.96 -12.35
N ARG A 85 2.23 -19.25 -11.22
CA ARG A 85 3.22 -18.21 -10.90
C ARG A 85 4.64 -18.78 -10.90
N PHE A 86 4.87 -19.90 -10.21
CA PHE A 86 6.17 -20.55 -10.18
C PHE A 86 6.63 -20.98 -11.58
N LEU A 87 5.75 -21.63 -12.36
CA LEU A 87 6.05 -22.07 -13.73
C LEU A 87 6.42 -20.91 -14.66
N ILE A 88 5.65 -19.81 -14.61
CA ILE A 88 5.93 -18.63 -15.42
C ILE A 88 7.27 -18.01 -15.01
N THR A 89 7.54 -17.88 -13.71
CA THR A 89 8.80 -17.33 -13.20
C THR A 89 10.02 -18.14 -13.66
N ILE A 90 10.00 -19.47 -13.49
CA ILE A 90 11.14 -20.30 -13.93
C ILE A 90 11.32 -20.23 -15.44
N THR A 91 10.23 -20.21 -16.21
CA THR A 91 10.28 -20.12 -17.68
C THR A 91 10.89 -18.80 -18.13
N THR A 92 10.49 -17.69 -17.52
CA THR A 92 11.02 -16.35 -17.84
C THR A 92 12.48 -16.22 -17.49
N ILE A 93 12.90 -16.73 -16.33
CA ILE A 93 14.31 -16.71 -15.93
C ILE A 93 15.14 -17.52 -16.94
N THR A 94 14.74 -18.76 -17.24
CA THR A 94 15.46 -19.61 -18.20
C THR A 94 15.52 -18.98 -19.58
N LEU A 95 14.40 -18.47 -20.10
CA LEU A 95 14.36 -17.83 -21.42
C LEU A 95 15.21 -16.55 -21.45
N GLY A 96 15.13 -15.71 -20.41
CA GLY A 96 15.93 -14.49 -20.31
C GLY A 96 17.42 -14.79 -20.32
N ILE A 97 17.86 -15.79 -19.54
CA ILE A 97 19.25 -16.25 -19.53
C ILE A 97 19.68 -16.78 -20.91
N ALA A 98 18.86 -17.65 -21.51
CA ALA A 98 19.16 -18.25 -22.80
C ALA A 98 19.26 -17.21 -23.92
N VAL A 99 18.36 -16.22 -23.96
CA VAL A 99 18.37 -15.14 -24.96
C VAL A 99 19.65 -14.31 -24.85
N VAL A 100 20.04 -13.91 -23.63
CA VAL A 100 21.25 -13.09 -23.46
C VAL A 100 22.50 -13.91 -23.78
N HIS A 101 22.57 -15.18 -23.38
CA HIS A 101 23.68 -16.06 -23.75
C HIS A 101 23.77 -16.26 -25.27
N HIS A 102 22.65 -16.51 -25.94
CA HIS A 102 22.59 -16.67 -27.39
C HIS A 102 23.09 -15.42 -28.13
N LEU A 103 22.59 -14.25 -27.74
CA LEU A 103 23.05 -12.96 -28.30
C LEU A 103 24.53 -12.72 -28.02
N PHE A 104 24.99 -13.06 -26.81
CA PHE A 104 26.41 -12.97 -26.46
C PHE A 104 27.27 -13.83 -27.39
N VAL A 105 26.87 -15.07 -27.65
CA VAL A 105 27.61 -15.96 -28.55
C VAL A 105 27.64 -15.45 -29.99
N MET A 106 26.51 -14.95 -30.50
CA MET A 106 26.46 -14.37 -31.85
C MET A 106 27.32 -13.11 -31.98
N LEU A 107 27.21 -12.18 -31.03
CA LEU A 107 27.83 -10.86 -31.14
C LEU A 107 29.31 -10.86 -30.75
N TYR A 108 29.69 -11.63 -29.73
CA TYR A 108 31.06 -11.65 -29.21
C TYR A 108 31.94 -12.68 -29.91
N PHE A 109 31.42 -13.91 -30.13
CA PHE A 109 32.17 -14.97 -30.80
C PHE A 109 31.92 -15.05 -32.32
N GLY A 110 31.07 -14.18 -32.87
CA GLY A 110 30.81 -14.08 -34.31
C GLY A 110 30.13 -15.31 -34.92
N GLN A 111 29.48 -16.15 -34.10
CA GLN A 111 28.87 -17.40 -34.53
C GLN A 111 27.56 -17.14 -35.29
N SER A 112 27.21 -18.05 -36.21
CA SER A 112 25.90 -18.03 -36.86
C SER A 112 24.77 -18.32 -35.85
N PHE A 113 23.52 -17.99 -36.22
CA PHE A 113 22.35 -18.27 -35.38
C PHE A 113 22.22 -19.76 -35.00
N GLY A 114 22.46 -20.67 -35.95
CA GLY A 114 22.39 -22.11 -35.70
C GLY A 114 23.46 -22.60 -34.73
N GLU A 115 24.69 -22.12 -34.87
CA GLU A 115 25.79 -22.45 -33.95
C GLU A 115 25.52 -21.88 -32.56
N ALA A 116 25.13 -20.62 -32.46
CA ALA A 116 24.80 -19.97 -31.18
C ALA A 116 23.65 -20.68 -30.45
N TYR A 117 22.68 -21.24 -31.19
CA TYR A 117 21.61 -22.06 -30.62
C TYR A 117 22.17 -23.32 -29.94
N LEU A 118 23.05 -24.05 -30.62
CA LEU A 118 23.69 -25.26 -30.07
C LEU A 118 24.58 -24.94 -28.85
N TYR A 119 25.37 -23.86 -28.91
CA TYR A 119 26.16 -23.40 -27.75
C TYR A 119 25.27 -23.04 -26.56
N THR A 120 24.11 -22.43 -26.82
CA THR A 120 23.17 -22.06 -25.76
C THR A 120 22.51 -23.28 -25.13
N LEU A 121 22.12 -24.30 -25.90
CA LEU A 121 21.61 -25.56 -25.34
C LEU A 121 22.65 -26.23 -24.44
N ARG A 122 23.91 -26.30 -24.87
CA ARG A 122 25.01 -26.83 -24.04
C ARG A 122 25.23 -26.00 -22.78
N PHE A 123 25.11 -24.67 -22.88
CA PHE A 123 25.23 -23.79 -21.72
C PHE A 123 24.17 -24.09 -20.64
N LEU A 124 22.93 -24.43 -21.02
CA LEU A 124 21.86 -24.78 -20.06
C LEU A 124 22.18 -26.04 -19.23
N GLU A 125 23.12 -26.88 -19.66
CA GLU A 125 23.57 -28.07 -18.93
C GLU A 125 24.75 -27.78 -17.99
N THR A 126 25.33 -26.56 -18.05
CA THR A 126 26.52 -26.21 -17.27
C THR A 126 26.20 -25.87 -15.82
N GLY A 127 27.18 -26.07 -14.93
CA GLY A 127 27.09 -25.64 -13.53
C GLY A 127 26.93 -24.12 -13.37
N VAL A 128 27.48 -23.32 -14.30
CA VAL A 128 27.33 -21.86 -14.31
C VAL A 128 25.89 -21.45 -14.55
N PHE A 129 25.20 -22.09 -15.51
CA PHE A 129 23.78 -21.87 -15.73
C PHE A 129 22.97 -22.23 -14.47
N TRP A 130 23.17 -23.41 -13.90
CA TRP A 130 22.42 -23.83 -12.72
C TRP A 130 22.66 -22.93 -11.51
N ALA A 131 23.90 -22.48 -11.28
CA ALA A 131 24.22 -21.51 -10.24
C ALA A 131 23.47 -20.18 -10.44
N LEU A 132 23.51 -19.64 -11.67
CA LEU A 132 22.81 -18.40 -12.02
C LEU A 132 21.29 -18.56 -11.91
N PHE A 133 20.73 -19.67 -12.41
CA PHE A 133 19.31 -19.99 -12.38
C PHE A 133 18.80 -20.11 -10.94
N ILE A 134 19.47 -20.91 -10.10
CA ILE A 134 19.12 -21.09 -8.69
C ILE A 134 19.20 -19.75 -7.94
N TYR A 135 20.25 -18.96 -8.19
CA TYR A 135 20.39 -17.64 -7.60
C TYR A 135 19.21 -16.71 -7.97
N LEU A 136 18.84 -16.66 -9.25
CA LEU A 136 17.74 -15.82 -9.72
C LEU A 136 16.36 -16.29 -9.22
N VAL A 137 16.14 -17.60 -9.14
CA VAL A 137 14.93 -18.16 -8.53
C VAL A 137 14.87 -17.78 -7.04
N PHE A 138 15.97 -17.91 -6.31
CA PHE A 138 16.05 -17.54 -4.91
C PHE A 138 15.83 -16.04 -4.69
N LEU A 139 16.46 -15.19 -5.49
CA LEU A 139 16.23 -13.74 -5.50
C LEU A 139 14.75 -13.43 -5.74
N SER A 140 14.12 -14.11 -6.71
CA SER A 140 12.70 -13.93 -7.02
C SER A 140 11.78 -14.28 -5.85
N VAL A 141 12.06 -15.40 -5.15
CA VAL A 141 11.33 -15.81 -3.95
C VAL A 141 11.49 -14.78 -2.84
N ILE A 142 12.71 -14.31 -2.58
CA ILE A 142 12.98 -13.27 -1.58
C ILE A 142 12.19 -11.99 -1.90
N LEU A 143 12.24 -11.51 -3.14
CA LEU A 143 11.51 -10.31 -3.55
C LEU A 143 9.99 -10.48 -3.42
N ASN A 144 9.48 -11.68 -3.70
CA ASN A 144 8.07 -12.00 -3.49
C ASN A 144 7.67 -11.89 -2.01
N ILE A 145 8.47 -12.48 -1.11
CA ILE A 145 8.24 -12.41 0.34
C ILE A 145 8.28 -10.95 0.79
N PHE A 146 9.31 -10.19 0.40
CA PHE A 146 9.40 -8.77 0.73
C PHE A 146 8.17 -7.98 0.24
N LYS A 147 7.69 -8.25 -0.98
CA LYS A 147 6.48 -7.59 -1.51
C LYS A 147 5.23 -7.95 -0.72
N VAL A 148 5.04 -9.22 -0.39
CA VAL A 148 3.88 -9.68 0.41
C VAL A 148 3.89 -9.02 1.80
N VAL A 149 5.05 -9.02 2.45
CA VAL A 149 5.24 -8.37 3.76
C VAL A 149 5.00 -6.86 3.66
N HIS A 150 5.57 -6.20 2.66
CA HIS A 150 5.40 -4.77 2.43
C HIS A 150 3.93 -4.39 2.19
N HIS A 151 3.18 -5.22 1.45
CA HIS A 151 1.77 -4.97 1.18
C HIS A 151 0.87 -5.17 2.41
N HIS A 152 1.19 -6.14 3.28
CA HIS A 152 0.39 -6.41 4.48
C HIS A 152 0.72 -5.50 5.66
N ILE A 153 1.99 -5.15 5.84
CA ILE A 153 2.43 -4.32 6.97
C ILE A 153 2.33 -2.83 6.61
N GLY A 154 2.52 -2.48 5.34
CA GLY A 154 2.66 -1.10 4.87
C GLY A 154 4.11 -0.60 4.96
N PRO A 155 4.51 0.36 4.11
CA PRO A 155 5.89 0.80 3.95
C PRO A 155 6.51 1.34 5.26
N ASN A 156 5.83 2.26 5.93
CA ASN A 156 6.34 2.93 7.13
C ASN A 156 6.42 1.96 8.31
N ALA A 157 5.38 1.15 8.51
CA ALA A 157 5.35 0.18 9.59
C ALA A 157 6.45 -0.89 9.43
N PHE A 158 6.76 -1.32 8.21
CA PHE A 158 7.88 -2.24 7.96
C PHE A 158 9.23 -1.62 8.35
N ILE A 159 9.50 -0.37 7.94
CA ILE A 159 10.74 0.33 8.31
C ILE A 159 10.82 0.51 9.83
N ASN A 160 9.73 0.91 10.47
CA ASN A 160 9.67 1.08 11.93
C ASN A 160 9.91 -0.24 12.68
N TYR A 161 9.42 -1.37 12.13
CA TYR A 161 9.67 -2.70 12.66
C TYR A 161 11.14 -3.13 12.53
N VAL A 162 11.74 -2.98 11.35
CA VAL A 162 13.15 -3.36 11.10
C VAL A 162 14.12 -2.50 11.92
N THR A 163 13.85 -1.20 12.04
CA THR A 163 14.65 -0.28 12.86
C THR A 163 14.42 -0.45 14.35
N GLY A 164 13.36 -1.16 14.76
CA GLY A 164 12.99 -1.34 16.16
C GLY A 164 12.51 -0.07 16.86
N LYS A 165 12.05 0.94 16.10
CA LYS A 165 11.72 2.29 16.60
C LYS A 165 10.73 2.27 17.78
N TYR A 166 9.70 1.41 17.73
CA TYR A 166 8.63 1.35 18.73
C TYR A 166 8.78 0.21 19.76
N ARG A 167 9.95 -0.43 19.83
CA ARG A 167 10.23 -1.43 20.89
C ARG A 167 10.22 -0.81 22.28
N ILE A 168 10.61 0.45 22.36
CA ILE A 168 10.48 1.29 23.55
C ILE A 168 9.34 2.27 23.27
N PRO A 169 8.35 2.43 24.18
CA PRO A 169 7.27 3.39 23.99
C PRO A 169 7.80 4.80 23.67
N GLN A 170 7.23 5.42 22.65
CA GLN A 170 7.58 6.79 22.21
C GLN A 170 6.34 7.67 22.28
N GLU A 171 6.50 8.89 22.80
CA GLU A 171 5.44 9.89 22.72
C GLU A 171 5.47 10.56 21.34
N GLU A 172 4.33 10.59 20.65
CA GLU A 172 4.18 11.24 19.36
C GLU A 172 2.86 12.03 19.33
N ASN A 173 2.86 13.23 18.73
CA ASN A 173 1.63 13.93 18.40
C ASN A 173 1.01 13.30 17.16
N ARG A 174 -0.27 12.93 17.27
CA ARG A 174 -1.00 12.29 16.18
C ARG A 174 -2.40 12.83 16.05
N VAL A 175 -2.83 12.94 14.80
CA VAL A 175 -4.22 13.18 14.42
C VAL A 175 -4.86 11.84 14.12
N PHE A 176 -6.06 11.62 14.62
CA PHE A 176 -6.87 10.44 14.29
C PHE A 176 -8.18 10.89 13.65
N ILE A 177 -8.58 10.20 12.59
CA ILE A 177 -9.96 10.21 12.08
C ILE A 177 -10.54 8.82 12.27
N PHE A 178 -11.73 8.77 12.86
CA PHE A 178 -12.56 7.57 12.90
C PHE A 178 -13.64 7.75 11.84
N ILE A 179 -13.86 6.74 11.01
CA ILE A 179 -14.82 6.75 9.91
C ILE A 179 -15.71 5.54 10.11
N ASP A 180 -17.01 5.75 10.26
CA ASP A 180 -17.97 4.69 10.55
C ASP A 180 -19.15 4.74 9.58
N LEU A 181 -19.61 3.56 9.16
CA LEU A 181 -20.72 3.44 8.22
C LEU A 181 -22.05 3.73 8.95
N LYS A 182 -22.91 4.54 8.35
CA LYS A 182 -24.25 4.77 8.90
C LYS A 182 -25.14 3.55 8.64
N SER A 183 -25.95 3.20 9.63
CA SER A 183 -26.97 2.14 9.51
C SER A 183 -26.42 0.79 9.05
N SER A 184 -25.18 0.46 9.43
CA SER A 184 -24.47 -0.73 8.97
C SER A 184 -25.18 -2.04 9.31
N THR A 185 -25.80 -2.13 10.49
CA THR A 185 -26.61 -3.29 10.88
C THR A 185 -27.79 -3.49 9.94
N SER A 186 -28.55 -2.43 9.62
CA SER A 186 -29.66 -2.50 8.68
C SER A 186 -29.21 -2.89 7.27
N ILE A 187 -28.06 -2.36 6.83
CA ILE A 187 -27.46 -2.74 5.53
C ILE A 187 -27.05 -4.23 5.54
N ALA A 188 -26.46 -4.70 6.63
CA ALA A 188 -26.05 -6.10 6.77
C ALA A 188 -27.25 -7.06 6.74
N GLU A 189 -28.35 -6.69 7.42
CA GLU A 189 -29.62 -7.42 7.40
C GLU A 189 -30.23 -7.47 6.00
N GLN A 190 -30.24 -6.34 5.28
CA GLN A 190 -30.78 -6.25 3.92
C GLN A 190 -29.97 -7.08 2.90
N LEU A 191 -28.64 -7.05 3.00
CA LEU A 191 -27.76 -7.68 1.99
C LEU A 191 -27.45 -9.14 2.30
N GLY A 192 -27.51 -9.55 3.56
CA GLY A 192 -26.98 -10.83 4.03
C GLY A 192 -25.45 -10.88 4.05
N HIS A 193 -24.89 -11.81 4.84
CA HIS A 193 -23.47 -11.80 5.23
C HIS A 193 -22.47 -11.71 4.06
N VAL A 194 -22.64 -12.52 3.01
CA VAL A 194 -21.68 -12.58 1.90
C VAL A 194 -21.71 -11.31 1.06
N LYS A 195 -22.91 -10.79 0.76
CA LYS A 195 -23.06 -9.58 -0.06
C LYS A 195 -22.64 -8.34 0.73
N TYR A 196 -22.94 -8.30 2.04
CA TYR A 196 -22.45 -7.27 2.95
C TYR A 196 -20.92 -7.24 3.05
N SER A 197 -20.26 -8.40 3.15
CA SER A 197 -18.79 -8.47 3.14
C SER A 197 -18.19 -7.91 1.84
N ARG A 198 -18.79 -8.20 0.68
CA ARG A 198 -18.37 -7.61 -0.60
C ARG A 198 -18.63 -6.10 -0.67
N PHE A 199 -19.72 -5.63 -0.08
CA PHE A 199 -20.05 -4.21 0.04
C PHE A 199 -19.00 -3.48 0.89
N LEU A 200 -18.70 -3.99 2.09
CA LEU A 200 -17.66 -3.44 2.97
C LEU A 200 -16.28 -3.44 2.31
N ASN A 201 -15.89 -4.52 1.65
CA ASN A 201 -14.63 -4.57 0.91
C ASN A 201 -14.58 -3.50 -0.20
N THR A 202 -15.69 -3.23 -0.88
CA THR A 202 -15.75 -2.18 -1.90
C THR A 202 -15.63 -0.80 -1.27
N PHE A 203 -16.32 -0.57 -0.15
CA PHE A 203 -16.25 0.68 0.63
C PHE A 203 -14.84 0.95 1.16
N PHE A 204 -14.19 -0.03 1.79
CA PHE A 204 -12.83 0.12 2.30
C PHE A 204 -11.77 0.24 1.21
N ASN A 205 -11.97 -0.38 0.04
CA ASN A 205 -11.10 -0.18 -1.12
C ASN A 205 -11.16 1.27 -1.62
N ASP A 206 -12.37 1.82 -1.77
CA ASP A 206 -12.55 3.23 -2.14
C ASP A 206 -11.92 4.16 -1.08
N LEU A 207 -12.11 3.86 0.21
CA LEU A 207 -11.52 4.62 1.31
C LEU A 207 -9.98 4.58 1.30
N THR A 208 -9.39 3.39 1.14
CA THR A 208 -7.93 3.20 1.15
C THR A 208 -7.26 3.94 0.00
N GLU A 209 -7.92 4.04 -1.16
CA GLU A 209 -7.44 4.86 -2.28
C GLU A 209 -7.34 6.34 -1.90
N ILE A 210 -8.29 6.88 -1.13
CA ILE A 210 -8.28 8.27 -0.65
C ILE A 210 -7.24 8.45 0.47
N ILE A 211 -7.17 7.51 1.41
CA ILE A 211 -6.18 7.51 2.51
C ILE A 211 -4.77 7.62 1.94
N ALA A 212 -4.43 6.79 0.95
CA ALA A 212 -3.11 6.81 0.32
C ALA A 212 -2.82 8.15 -0.38
N ARG A 213 -3.81 8.79 -1.00
CA ARG A 213 -3.65 10.11 -1.63
C ARG A 213 -3.34 11.21 -0.62
N HIS A 214 -3.93 11.11 0.57
CA HIS A 214 -3.77 12.05 1.69
C HIS A 214 -2.69 11.64 2.70
N GLN A 215 -1.86 10.64 2.37
CA GLN A 215 -0.75 10.17 3.20
C GLN A 215 -1.19 9.75 4.62
N GLY A 216 -2.42 9.27 4.77
CA GLY A 216 -2.90 8.72 6.03
C GLY A 216 -2.40 7.30 6.23
N GLU A 217 -2.21 6.91 7.49
CA GLU A 217 -1.85 5.56 7.89
C GLU A 217 -3.11 4.86 8.43
N VAL A 218 -3.52 3.75 7.80
CA VAL A 218 -4.58 2.92 8.37
C VAL A 218 -4.04 2.29 9.65
N TYR A 219 -4.63 2.64 10.79
CA TYR A 219 -4.29 2.00 12.06
C TYR A 219 -4.98 0.64 12.15
N GLN A 220 -6.30 0.62 11.98
CA GLN A 220 -7.09 -0.61 12.01
C GLN A 220 -8.46 -0.44 11.36
N PHE A 221 -9.05 -1.56 10.95
CA PHE A 221 -10.47 -1.69 10.66
C PHE A 221 -11.13 -2.47 11.80
N VAL A 222 -12.23 -1.96 12.36
CA VAL A 222 -12.99 -2.59 13.44
C VAL A 222 -14.44 -2.74 12.98
N GLY A 223 -14.77 -3.91 12.43
CA GLY A 223 -16.08 -4.12 11.81
C GLY A 223 -16.24 -3.26 10.56
N ASP A 224 -17.14 -2.29 10.63
CA ASP A 224 -17.44 -1.27 9.62
C ASP A 224 -16.76 0.09 9.87
N GLU A 225 -16.04 0.22 11.00
CA GLU A 225 -15.25 1.39 11.33
C GLU A 225 -13.82 1.29 10.78
N ALA A 226 -13.30 2.41 10.29
CA ALA A 226 -11.90 2.59 9.93
C ALA A 226 -11.26 3.68 10.80
N VAL A 227 -10.08 3.37 11.37
CA VAL A 227 -9.27 4.32 12.12
C VAL A 227 -8.02 4.66 11.31
N VAL A 228 -7.85 5.94 11.00
CA VAL A 228 -6.74 6.45 10.21
C VAL A 228 -5.99 7.51 11.00
N THR A 229 -4.67 7.54 10.89
CA THR A 229 -3.82 8.47 11.66
C THR A 229 -2.76 9.15 10.81
N TRP A 230 -2.34 10.33 11.27
CA TRP A 230 -1.18 11.06 10.78
C TRP A 230 -0.29 11.41 11.96
N ARG A 231 1.01 11.12 11.83
CA ARG A 231 2.02 11.72 12.70
C ARG A 231 2.24 13.16 12.29
N ILE A 232 2.27 14.04 13.28
CA ILE A 232 2.54 15.47 13.11
C ILE A 232 3.63 15.90 14.09
N GLU A 233 4.36 16.92 13.72
CA GLU A 233 5.20 17.63 14.68
C GLU A 233 4.32 18.45 15.65
N LYS A 234 4.90 18.88 16.76
CA LYS A 234 4.18 19.73 17.72
C LYS A 234 3.76 21.03 17.03
N ASP A 235 2.50 21.44 17.24
CA ASP A 235 1.88 22.65 16.66
C ASP A 235 1.72 22.63 15.12
N GLU A 236 1.98 21.49 14.46
CA GLU A 236 1.73 21.31 13.03
C GLU A 236 0.23 21.04 12.76
N GLN A 237 -0.30 21.67 11.72
CA GLN A 237 -1.68 21.48 11.28
C GLN A 237 -1.76 20.39 10.20
N CYS A 238 -2.70 19.45 10.34
CA CYS A 238 -2.92 18.40 9.35
C CYS A 238 -4.25 18.58 8.63
N LEU A 239 -4.34 19.51 7.67
CA LEU A 239 -5.58 19.70 6.90
C LEU A 239 -5.97 18.49 6.02
N LYS A 240 -5.01 17.57 5.78
CA LYS A 240 -5.22 16.35 5.00
C LYS A 240 -6.30 15.45 5.60
N CYS A 241 -6.48 15.43 6.93
CA CYS A 241 -7.52 14.61 7.55
C CYS A 241 -8.93 15.12 7.25
N ILE A 242 -9.11 16.44 7.17
CA ILE A 242 -10.38 17.08 6.80
C ILE A 242 -10.62 16.92 5.30
N GLN A 243 -9.60 17.16 4.48
CA GLN A 243 -9.69 16.99 3.03
C GLN A 243 -10.01 15.53 2.64
N LEU A 244 -9.44 14.55 3.35
CA LEU A 244 -9.73 13.13 3.17
C LEU A 244 -11.22 12.84 3.29
N PHE A 245 -11.88 13.40 4.31
CA PHE A 245 -13.32 13.21 4.53
C PHE A 245 -14.13 13.64 3.30
N TYR A 246 -13.91 14.87 2.82
CA TYR A 246 -14.65 15.42 1.70
C TYR A 246 -14.31 14.73 0.37
N ASP A 247 -13.05 14.39 0.14
CA ASP A 247 -12.65 13.64 -1.05
C ASP A 247 -13.24 12.23 -1.07
N PHE A 248 -13.35 11.58 0.09
CA PHE A 248 -13.99 10.28 0.20
C PHE A 248 -15.50 10.37 -0.02
N LYS A 249 -16.17 11.37 0.56
CA LYS A 249 -17.57 11.67 0.28
C LYS A 249 -17.82 11.87 -1.21
N ASN A 250 -17.00 12.70 -1.87
CA ASN A 250 -17.06 12.92 -3.32
C ASN A 250 -16.82 11.64 -4.14
N LYS A 251 -15.88 10.78 -3.73
CA LYS A 251 -15.61 9.49 -4.38
C LYS A 251 -16.83 8.56 -4.31
N LEU A 252 -17.47 8.45 -3.14
CA LEU A 252 -18.69 7.65 -2.98
C LEU A 252 -19.82 8.16 -3.88
N TYR A 253 -20.07 9.48 -3.91
CA TYR A 253 -21.09 10.06 -4.79
C TYR A 253 -20.81 9.81 -6.27
N ARG A 254 -19.55 9.90 -6.72
CA ARG A 254 -19.17 9.55 -8.11
C ARG A 254 -19.40 8.07 -8.41
N ASN A 255 -19.24 7.21 -7.41
CA ASN A 255 -19.46 5.77 -7.51
C ASN A 255 -20.91 5.36 -7.18
N ARG A 256 -21.84 6.30 -7.00
CA ARG A 256 -23.21 6.02 -6.53
C ARG A 256 -23.91 4.95 -7.35
N SER A 257 -23.93 5.09 -8.67
CA SER A 257 -24.56 4.12 -9.58
C SER A 257 -23.97 2.72 -9.42
N LEU A 258 -22.64 2.61 -9.22
CA LEU A 258 -21.99 1.33 -9.00
C LEU A 258 -22.47 0.65 -7.70
N TYR A 259 -22.65 1.41 -6.62
CA TYR A 259 -23.15 0.85 -5.36
C TYR A 259 -24.63 0.47 -5.44
N GLU A 260 -25.45 1.32 -6.05
CA GLU A 260 -26.88 1.07 -6.24
C GLU A 260 -27.11 -0.15 -7.17
N GLU A 261 -26.37 -0.29 -8.26
CA GLU A 261 -26.49 -1.44 -9.16
C GLU A 261 -26.01 -2.76 -8.52
N LYS A 262 -24.87 -2.76 -7.83
CA LYS A 262 -24.29 -3.99 -7.26
C LYS A 262 -24.95 -4.41 -5.96
N PHE A 263 -25.29 -3.45 -5.11
CA PHE A 263 -25.71 -3.70 -3.75
C PHE A 263 -27.16 -3.31 -3.51
N GLY A 264 -27.72 -2.35 -4.25
CA GLY A 264 -29.07 -1.83 -4.02
C GLY A 264 -29.11 -0.80 -2.89
N VAL A 265 -27.96 -0.27 -2.48
CA VAL A 265 -27.83 0.69 -1.37
C VAL A 265 -26.61 1.59 -1.59
N PHE A 266 -26.73 2.85 -1.20
CA PHE A 266 -25.63 3.82 -1.22
C PHE A 266 -24.97 3.88 0.17
N PRO A 267 -23.63 3.75 0.29
CA PRO A 267 -22.94 3.89 1.57
C PRO A 267 -22.93 5.35 2.03
N GLU A 268 -23.53 5.61 3.19
CA GLU A 268 -23.32 6.84 3.93
C GLU A 268 -22.42 6.58 5.13
N PHE A 269 -21.62 7.57 5.51
CA PHE A 269 -20.69 7.44 6.63
C PHE A 269 -20.68 8.71 7.48
N LYS A 270 -20.16 8.57 8.69
CA LYS A 270 -19.89 9.65 9.62
C LYS A 270 -18.43 9.58 10.06
N ALA A 271 -17.87 10.69 10.50
CA ALA A 271 -16.49 10.73 10.95
C ALA A 271 -16.29 11.70 12.12
N SER A 272 -15.24 11.43 12.90
CA SER A 272 -14.76 12.30 13.96
C SER A 272 -13.26 12.50 13.85
N ILE A 273 -12.76 13.71 14.13
CA ILE A 273 -11.33 14.00 14.11
C ILE A 273 -10.89 14.62 15.42
N HIS A 274 -9.81 14.08 15.99
CA HIS A 274 -9.15 14.64 17.16
C HIS A 274 -7.64 14.50 17.03
N VAL A 275 -6.92 15.41 17.67
CA VAL A 275 -5.46 15.45 17.73
C VAL A 275 -5.02 15.45 19.18
N GLY A 276 -3.95 14.73 19.47
CA GLY A 276 -3.30 14.81 20.77
C GLY A 276 -2.07 13.92 20.86
N LEU A 277 -1.52 13.89 22.07
CA LEU A 277 -0.34 13.09 22.39
C LEU A 277 -0.74 11.62 22.60
N VAL A 278 -0.01 10.71 21.96
CA VAL A 278 -0.15 9.26 22.17
C VAL A 278 1.20 8.63 22.47
N SER A 279 1.17 7.56 23.28
CA SER A 279 2.29 6.65 23.43
C SER A 279 2.19 5.57 22.37
N ALA A 280 3.07 5.62 21.37
CA ALA A 280 3.21 4.61 20.32
C ALA A 280 4.19 3.52 20.79
N SER A 281 3.74 2.27 20.79
CA SER A 281 4.56 1.14 21.24
C SER A 281 4.21 -0.14 20.50
N GLU A 282 5.15 -1.07 20.42
CA GLU A 282 4.92 -2.42 19.90
C GLU A 282 4.29 -3.29 20.99
N SER A 283 3.15 -3.93 20.71
CA SER A 283 2.47 -4.82 21.66
C SER A 283 3.37 -6.00 22.03
N GLN A 284 3.37 -6.34 23.32
CA GLN A 284 4.14 -7.49 23.83
C GLN A 284 3.33 -8.77 23.63
N GLY A 285 3.83 -9.69 22.80
CA GLY A 285 3.16 -10.96 22.54
C GLY A 285 3.71 -11.73 21.34
N ARG A 286 3.05 -12.84 20.99
CA ARG A 286 3.38 -13.63 19.78
C ARG A 286 3.06 -12.86 18.48
N LYS A 287 2.00 -12.05 18.51
CA LYS A 287 1.67 -11.10 17.45
C LYS A 287 2.09 -9.72 17.94
N ARG A 288 3.08 -9.14 17.27
CA ARG A 288 3.54 -7.78 17.56
C ARG A 288 2.86 -6.81 16.62
N GLU A 289 2.22 -5.81 17.18
CA GLU A 289 1.49 -4.78 16.44
C GLU A 289 1.85 -3.41 17.01
N LEU A 290 1.89 -2.39 16.15
CA LEU A 290 1.99 -1.02 16.64
C LEU A 290 0.66 -0.67 17.31
N VAL A 291 0.72 -0.22 18.57
CA VAL A 291 -0.42 0.18 19.38
C VAL A 291 -0.23 1.60 19.85
N TYR A 292 -1.31 2.37 19.80
CA TYR A 292 -1.36 3.72 20.36
C TYR A 292 -2.14 3.71 21.67
N HIS A 293 -1.50 4.19 22.73
CA HIS A 293 -2.11 4.40 24.04
C HIS A 293 -2.27 5.89 24.30
N GLY A 294 -3.44 6.29 24.79
CA GLY A 294 -3.75 7.67 25.11
C GLY A 294 -5.24 7.92 25.06
N ASP A 295 -5.69 9.04 25.63
CA ASP A 295 -7.11 9.39 25.63
C ASP A 295 -7.60 9.82 24.23
N VAL A 296 -6.68 10.12 23.31
CA VAL A 296 -6.98 10.59 21.95
C VAL A 296 -7.94 9.64 21.21
N LEU A 297 -7.71 8.33 21.29
CA LEU A 297 -8.57 7.34 20.63
C LEU A 297 -9.96 7.27 21.27
N ASN A 298 -10.03 7.36 22.60
CA ASN A 298 -11.31 7.37 23.33
C ASN A 298 -12.11 8.63 23.03
N THR A 299 -11.45 9.79 22.97
CA THR A 299 -12.07 11.07 22.62
C THR A 299 -12.59 11.06 21.19
N CYS A 300 -11.83 10.52 20.22
CA CYS A 300 -12.34 10.28 18.87
C CYS A 300 -13.60 9.42 18.87
N ALA A 301 -13.56 8.23 19.48
CA ALA A 301 -14.71 7.32 19.53
C ALA A 301 -15.96 7.98 20.14
N ARG A 302 -15.77 8.77 21.20
CA ARG A 302 -16.87 9.54 21.81
C ARG A 302 -17.42 10.62 20.89
N ILE A 303 -16.56 11.38 20.19
CA ILE A 303 -17.01 12.37 19.20
C ILE A 303 -17.78 11.67 18.08
N LEU A 304 -17.36 10.49 17.63
CA LEU A 304 -18.06 9.69 16.62
C LEU A 304 -19.46 9.25 17.07
N GLU A 305 -19.60 8.89 18.35
CA GLU A 305 -20.91 8.63 18.95
C GLU A 305 -21.81 9.87 18.90
N LEU A 306 -21.24 11.06 19.16
CA LEU A 306 -21.96 12.33 19.03
C LEU A 306 -22.42 12.62 17.60
N CYS A 307 -21.62 12.26 16.59
CA CYS A 307 -22.05 12.35 15.19
C CYS A 307 -23.39 11.62 14.97
N SER A 308 -23.54 10.42 15.54
CA SER A 308 -24.78 9.64 15.46
C SER A 308 -25.94 10.33 16.16
N ARG A 309 -25.71 10.82 17.38
CA ARG A 309 -26.74 11.45 18.21
C ARG A 309 -27.24 12.77 17.62
N LEU A 310 -26.34 13.58 17.08
CA LEU A 310 -26.65 14.90 16.51
C LEU A 310 -26.99 14.83 15.01
N LYS A 311 -26.92 13.64 14.40
CA LYS A 311 -27.11 13.43 12.96
C LYS A 311 -26.19 14.31 12.11
N LYS A 312 -24.92 14.38 12.50
CA LYS A 312 -23.87 15.13 11.79
C LYS A 312 -22.91 14.17 11.11
N ASP A 313 -22.42 14.56 9.94
CA ASP A 313 -21.52 13.71 9.15
C ASP A 313 -20.07 13.82 9.63
N LEU A 314 -19.62 15.01 10.04
CA LEU A 314 -18.25 15.27 10.48
C LEU A 314 -18.25 16.15 11.71
N LEU A 315 -17.59 15.69 12.78
CA LEU A 315 -17.33 16.48 13.98
C LEU A 315 -15.83 16.56 14.27
N LEU A 316 -15.38 17.74 14.70
CA LEU A 316 -13.99 18.00 15.08
C LEU A 316 -13.91 18.36 16.56
N SER A 317 -12.87 17.89 17.24
CA SER A 317 -12.48 18.46 18.53
C SER A 317 -11.97 19.90 18.36
N GLU A 318 -12.07 20.71 19.41
CA GLU A 318 -11.59 22.10 19.44
C GLU A 318 -10.17 22.32 18.88
N PRO A 319 -9.13 21.55 19.24
CA PRO A 319 -7.78 21.80 18.71
C PRO A 319 -7.68 21.63 17.18
N VAL A 320 -8.50 20.76 16.59
CA VAL A 320 -8.55 20.56 15.13
C VAL A 320 -9.37 21.67 14.46
N ALA A 321 -10.47 22.09 15.08
CA ALA A 321 -11.28 23.20 14.58
C ALA A 321 -10.49 24.51 14.50
N GLN A 322 -9.59 24.76 15.45
CA GLN A 322 -8.71 25.93 15.43
C GLN A 322 -7.81 26.00 14.18
N TRP A 323 -7.49 24.89 13.52
CA TRP A 323 -6.67 24.90 12.30
C TRP A 323 -7.37 25.51 11.09
N ILE A 324 -8.70 25.56 11.11
CA ILE A 324 -9.51 26.01 9.97
C ILE A 324 -10.42 27.19 10.32
N ILE A 325 -10.24 27.81 11.50
CA ILE A 325 -11.10 28.91 11.96
C ILE A 325 -11.09 30.12 11.02
N ASP A 326 -9.93 30.42 10.42
CA ASP A 326 -9.73 31.50 9.46
C ASP A 326 -9.76 31.02 8.00
N SER A 327 -10.15 29.76 7.75
CA SER A 327 -10.18 29.20 6.40
C SER A 327 -11.39 29.69 5.62
N SER A 328 -11.19 30.10 4.36
CA SER A 328 -12.29 30.39 3.44
C SER A 328 -12.97 29.14 2.89
N ASP A 329 -12.35 27.97 3.06
CA ASP A 329 -12.81 26.72 2.46
C ASP A 329 -13.80 25.97 3.35
N TYR A 330 -13.88 26.32 4.64
CA TYR A 330 -14.67 25.64 5.64
C TYR A 330 -15.44 26.62 6.53
N THR A 331 -16.68 26.26 6.86
CA THR A 331 -17.46 26.94 7.89
C THR A 331 -17.54 26.03 9.11
N ILE A 332 -17.27 26.60 10.29
CA ILE A 332 -17.29 25.89 11.56
C ILE A 332 -18.48 26.37 12.39
N HIS A 333 -19.25 25.43 12.92
CA HIS A 333 -20.34 25.72 13.85
C HIS A 333 -20.03 25.09 15.21
N PRO A 334 -19.89 25.88 16.28
CA PRO A 334 -19.75 25.33 17.62
C PRO A 334 -21.04 24.59 17.99
N LEU A 335 -20.89 23.39 18.54
CA LEU A 335 -22.01 22.66 19.12
C LEU A 335 -21.97 22.88 20.62
N ASP A 336 -23.09 23.34 21.19
CA ASP A 336 -23.19 23.68 22.63
C ASP A 336 -22.55 22.60 23.49
N ALA A 337 -21.60 23.02 24.35
CA ALA A 337 -20.67 22.22 25.13
C ALA A 337 -21.14 20.79 25.43
N ILE A 338 -20.93 19.87 24.49
CA ILE A 338 -21.22 18.46 24.72
C ILE A 338 -20.07 17.92 25.55
N MET A 339 -20.32 17.89 26.85
CA MET A 339 -19.43 17.37 27.88
C MET A 339 -19.07 15.91 27.61
N LEU A 340 -17.90 15.66 27.02
CA LEU A 340 -17.33 14.31 26.95
C LEU A 340 -16.73 13.96 28.32
N ARG A 341 -17.40 13.09 29.09
CA ARG A 341 -16.92 12.67 30.41
C ARG A 341 -15.61 11.88 30.29
N GLY A 342 -14.50 12.48 30.72
CA GLY A 342 -13.20 11.84 30.92
C GLY A 342 -12.26 12.80 31.67
N LYS A 343 -11.54 12.28 32.67
CA LYS A 343 -10.67 12.99 33.64
C LYS A 343 -10.21 14.42 33.24
N GLY A 344 -10.95 15.43 33.69
CA GLY A 344 -10.42 16.77 33.97
C GLY A 344 -10.44 17.81 32.85
N GLU A 345 -10.63 17.43 31.59
CA GLU A 345 -10.60 18.39 30.48
C GLU A 345 -11.89 18.37 29.65
N TYR A 346 -12.46 19.55 29.47
CA TYR A 346 -13.63 19.79 28.64
C TYR A 346 -13.16 19.94 27.19
N THR A 347 -13.61 19.06 26.28
CA THR A 347 -13.32 19.22 24.85
C THR A 347 -14.58 19.70 24.12
N SER A 348 -14.56 20.94 23.64
CA SER A 348 -15.61 21.47 22.78
C SER A 348 -15.59 20.75 21.43
N VAL A 349 -16.77 20.58 20.83
CA VAL A 349 -16.93 19.86 19.56
C VAL A 349 -17.58 20.81 18.54
N PHE A 350 -17.11 20.73 17.30
CA PHE A 350 -17.54 21.61 16.22
C PHE A 350 -18.02 20.79 15.03
N GLU A 351 -19.12 21.22 14.43
CA GLU A 351 -19.52 20.79 13.09
C GLU A 351 -18.73 21.58 12.06
N VAL A 352 -18.34 20.91 10.97
CA VAL A 352 -17.66 21.54 9.85
C VAL A 352 -18.37 21.23 8.55
N VAL A 353 -18.58 22.28 7.76
CA VAL A 353 -19.20 22.21 6.43
C VAL A 353 -18.24 22.82 5.42
N SER A 354 -18.02 22.15 4.29
CA SER A 354 -17.20 22.73 3.21
C SER A 354 -17.96 23.88 2.52
N ALA A 355 -17.25 24.90 2.06
CA ALA A 355 -17.84 26.04 1.36
C ALA A 355 -18.64 25.61 0.10
N ASN A 356 -18.25 24.50 -0.53
CA ASN A 356 -18.96 23.93 -1.67
C ASN A 356 -20.30 23.29 -1.27
N GLU A 357 -20.35 22.56 -0.15
CA GLU A 357 -21.61 22.01 0.36
C GLU A 357 -22.54 23.11 0.88
N ALA A 358 -22.00 24.13 1.54
CA ALA A 358 -22.79 25.28 2.00
C ALA A 358 -23.50 25.99 0.83
N LYS A 359 -22.82 26.14 -0.31
CA LYS A 359 -23.40 26.69 -1.54
C LYS A 359 -24.47 25.79 -2.16
N GLN A 360 -24.28 24.47 -2.13
CA GLN A 360 -25.28 23.52 -2.65
C GLN A 360 -26.52 23.44 -1.74
N ALA A 361 -26.35 23.51 -0.42
CA ALA A 361 -27.46 23.52 0.54
C ALA A 361 -28.31 24.79 0.44
N GLN A 362 -27.70 25.95 0.14
CA GLN A 362 -28.41 27.21 -0.11
C GLN A 362 -29.14 27.26 -1.47
N ALA A 363 -28.78 26.37 -2.40
CA ALA A 363 -29.38 26.32 -3.75
C ALA A 363 -30.62 25.40 -3.83
N VAL A 364 -30.97 24.67 -2.77
CA VAL A 364 -32.19 23.86 -2.70
C VAL A 364 -33.27 24.67 -1.97
N PRO A 365 -34.36 25.11 -2.64
CA PRO A 365 -35.47 25.73 -1.93
C PRO A 365 -36.11 24.70 -1.00
N LEU A 366 -36.32 25.06 0.27
CA LEU A 366 -37.17 24.29 1.17
C LEU A 366 -38.56 24.10 0.51
N PRO A 367 -39.16 22.90 0.58
CA PRO A 367 -40.49 22.64 0.04
C PRO A 367 -41.59 23.47 0.72
#